data_AF-A0A8H8RKW2-F1
#
_entry.id   AF-A0A8H8RKW2-F1
#
_cell.length_a   1.000
_cell.length_b   1.000
_cell.length_c   1.000
_cell.angle_alpha   90.00
_cell.angle_beta   90.00
_cell.angle_gamma   90.00
#
_symmetry.space_group_name_H-M   'P 1'
#
loop_
_entity.id
_entity.type
_entity.pdbx_description
1 polymer ?
#
loop_
_entity_poly.entity_id
_entity_poly.type
_entity_poly.pdbx_seq_one_letter_code
_entity_poly.pdbx_strand_id
1 'polypeptide(L)'
;MAIHPATVHFPITFIALTGSLDLLYSATQFTPTASFILSTFKYLQVPAAVVEVLPQLSYYSTILALVTTVPSIVTGVGALLPYIQRDGFSSPKVRTGLQHASLNDIAAAMLAYNWWTRRRVEDLAPTGVNTMLSGLLAVPVMLYAASLGGHLVYGYGMGVGQFSNKQKKGVGGEGRGGEEWHDLAKPEPKENSVKRGEGLVIAVLNFIRHTTLYHLPRPNNTFLQTPGYSFKMMNWAKQTLANVAGTQEPIYGPSAIQTVTKQAETTPYTELTKDDLKWDNLPSTSVETQGFYFMTKTGHIAMAQIIHSNVAGIKRTSQFNTKIFYPKKEKKAHLWSSDPLSDVDFSDDGHNFYARDVAVELLEDGKTYTIKSLSNAKSIVNLTVTQIAPGFKAGKDGKTYYGTDPAAPWGFMRHEFWPRCSASGTIVTDDGTLDMAGQAMFIHANQGMKPHHAAGKWKFVNFQGPTYSAIFMQFTTPPSYGSTVVNMGAVVKDSEILTAGTSVSAEFTKVKPDTENDWPEPEAIKVQWTGKTKDGKPVEAVLDGPLDERLDRIDVMAEVPGFVKAIVASAAGTRPYIYQYSPHEHPVSLKVKIGDEEVTEEGVLFSEATFISA
;
A
#
# COMPACT_ATOMS: atom_id res chain seq x y z
N MET A 1 9.56 25.69 2.73
CA MET A 1 9.00 24.32 2.69
C MET A 1 7.52 24.46 2.98
N ALA A 2 6.63 24.24 2.00
CA ALA A 2 5.19 24.36 2.21
C ALA A 2 4.71 23.09 2.92
N ILE A 3 4.12 23.25 4.11
CA ILE A 3 3.58 22.15 4.89
C ILE A 3 2.31 21.65 4.18
N HIS A 4 2.23 20.35 3.90
CA HIS A 4 1.14 19.72 3.14
C HIS A 4 -0.22 19.88 3.86
N PRO A 5 -1.35 20.08 3.13
CA PRO A 5 -2.70 20.17 3.71
C PRO A 5 -3.12 18.95 4.55
N ALA A 6 -2.44 17.80 4.42
CA ALA A 6 -2.69 16.63 5.28
C ALA A 6 -2.31 16.86 6.75
N THR A 7 -1.37 17.78 7.04
CA THR A 7 -0.90 17.99 8.42
C THR A 7 -1.96 18.57 9.36
N VAL A 8 -2.99 19.25 8.83
CA VAL A 8 -4.11 19.77 9.64
C VAL A 8 -5.13 18.69 10.02
N HIS A 9 -5.04 17.50 9.44
CA HIS A 9 -5.91 16.36 9.76
C HIS A 9 -5.35 15.51 10.90
N PHE A 10 -4.05 15.65 11.22
CA PHE A 10 -3.42 14.89 12.31
C PHE A 10 -4.00 15.22 13.70
N PRO A 11 -4.26 16.50 14.07
CA PRO A 11 -4.93 16.80 15.33
C PRO A 11 -6.30 16.14 15.44
N ILE A 12 -7.11 16.18 14.37
CA ILE A 12 -8.45 15.57 14.31
C ILE A 12 -8.36 14.08 14.64
N THR A 13 -7.47 13.35 13.96
CA THR A 13 -7.29 11.91 14.18
C THR A 13 -6.85 11.60 15.60
N PHE A 14 -5.86 12.29 16.13
CA PHE A 14 -5.33 12.00 17.47
C PHE A 14 -6.27 12.45 18.60
N ILE A 15 -7.04 13.54 18.41
CA ILE A 15 -8.11 13.93 19.34
C ILE A 15 -9.20 12.86 19.39
N ALA A 16 -9.66 12.38 18.22
CA ALA A 16 -10.67 11.32 18.12
C ALA A 16 -10.20 10.01 18.76
N LEU A 17 -8.96 9.60 18.48
CA LEU A 17 -8.36 8.40 19.05
C LEU A 17 -8.23 8.50 20.57
N THR A 18 -7.75 9.63 21.08
CA THR A 18 -7.63 9.88 22.53
C THR A 18 -8.97 9.75 23.24
N GLY A 19 -10.00 10.43 22.73
CA GLY A 19 -11.34 10.38 23.31
C GLY A 19 -11.95 8.98 23.26
N SER A 20 -11.77 8.27 22.15
CA SER A 20 -12.29 6.91 21.97
C SER A 20 -11.63 5.92 22.93
N LEU A 21 -10.32 6.01 23.13
CA LEU A 21 -9.59 5.13 24.05
C LEU A 21 -9.93 5.42 25.52
N ASP A 22 -10.05 6.69 25.91
CA ASP A 22 -10.48 7.07 27.27
C ASP A 22 -11.92 6.60 27.56
N LEU A 23 -12.84 6.73 26.59
CA LEU A 23 -14.22 6.22 26.71
C LEU A 23 -14.24 4.70 26.79
N LEU A 24 -13.46 4.02 25.96
CA LEU A 24 -13.40 2.56 25.92
C LEU A 24 -12.84 2.01 27.24
N TYR A 25 -11.76 2.58 27.75
CA TYR A 25 -11.24 2.23 29.07
C TYR A 25 -12.26 2.49 30.17
N SER A 26 -12.93 3.66 30.16
CA SER A 26 -13.95 3.95 31.17
C SER A 26 -15.13 2.98 31.11
N ALA A 27 -15.51 2.53 29.91
CA ALA A 27 -16.57 1.55 29.70
C ALA A 27 -16.18 0.13 30.20
N THR A 28 -14.89 -0.22 30.22
CA THR A 28 -14.42 -1.49 30.83
C THR A 28 -14.41 -1.44 32.35
N GLN A 29 -14.27 -0.24 32.94
CA GLN A 29 -14.29 -0.04 34.39
C GLN A 29 -15.70 0.22 34.95
N PHE A 30 -16.64 0.64 34.11
CA PHE A 30 -18.00 0.98 34.53
C PHE A 30 -18.89 -0.26 34.63
N THR A 31 -19.34 -0.61 35.85
CA THR A 31 -20.07 -1.85 36.16
C THR A 31 -21.21 -2.19 35.19
N PRO A 32 -22.09 -1.25 34.78
CA PRO A 32 -23.17 -1.55 33.83
C PRO A 32 -22.71 -1.96 32.44
N THR A 33 -21.52 -1.53 31.99
CA THR A 33 -21.03 -1.79 30.63
C THR A 33 -19.86 -2.77 30.58
N ALA A 34 -19.14 -2.96 31.69
CA ALA A 34 -17.92 -3.75 31.77
C ALA A 34 -18.10 -5.19 31.24
N SER A 35 -19.14 -5.88 31.69
CA SER A 35 -19.41 -7.28 31.30
C SER A 35 -19.64 -7.41 29.79
N PHE A 36 -20.38 -6.48 29.19
CA PHE A 36 -20.65 -6.46 27.75
C PHE A 36 -19.38 -6.17 26.95
N ILE A 37 -18.62 -5.13 27.33
CA ILE A 37 -17.41 -4.74 26.62
C ILE A 37 -16.32 -5.83 26.73
N LEU A 38 -16.10 -6.39 27.91
CA LEU A 38 -15.13 -7.47 28.11
C LEU A 38 -15.55 -8.75 27.37
N SER A 39 -16.85 -9.07 27.32
CA SER A 39 -17.35 -10.19 26.51
C SER A 39 -17.17 -9.96 25.01
N THR A 40 -17.33 -8.72 24.55
CA THR A 40 -17.08 -8.32 23.16
C THR A 40 -15.60 -8.43 22.83
N PHE A 41 -14.71 -7.99 23.73
CA PHE A 41 -13.27 -8.18 23.57
C PHE A 41 -12.88 -9.65 23.53
N LYS A 42 -13.46 -10.49 24.38
CA LYS A 42 -13.24 -11.95 24.34
C LYS A 42 -13.72 -12.56 23.03
N TYR A 43 -14.89 -12.17 22.54
CA TYR A 43 -15.43 -12.61 21.25
C TYR A 43 -14.54 -12.18 20.08
N LEU A 44 -14.04 -10.95 20.11
CA LEU A 44 -13.10 -10.41 19.12
C LEU A 44 -11.65 -10.87 19.32
N GLN A 45 -11.40 -11.77 20.28
CA GLN A 45 -10.09 -12.30 20.63
C GLN A 45 -9.04 -11.20 20.92
N VAL A 46 -9.49 -10.06 21.47
CA VAL A 46 -8.61 -8.98 21.90
C VAL A 46 -7.81 -9.48 23.11
N PRO A 47 -6.46 -9.50 23.06
CA PRO A 47 -5.66 -9.95 24.19
C PRO A 47 -5.93 -9.10 25.43
N ALA A 48 -6.01 -9.73 26.61
CA ALA A 48 -6.24 -9.02 27.87
C ALA A 48 -5.19 -7.92 28.12
N ALA A 49 -3.95 -8.16 27.71
CA ALA A 49 -2.86 -7.17 27.75
C ALA A 49 -3.18 -5.89 26.96
N VAL A 50 -3.97 -5.96 25.88
CA VAL A 50 -4.40 -4.76 25.12
C VAL A 50 -5.36 -3.91 25.94
N VAL A 51 -6.24 -4.55 26.72
CA VAL A 51 -7.19 -3.86 27.61
C VAL A 51 -6.45 -3.16 28.75
N GLU A 52 -5.41 -3.79 29.29
CA GLU A 52 -4.56 -3.25 30.35
C GLU A 52 -3.75 -2.02 29.90
N VAL A 53 -3.37 -1.95 28.62
CA VAL A 53 -2.57 -0.81 28.09
C VAL A 53 -3.41 0.33 27.47
N LEU A 54 -4.74 0.25 27.50
CA LEU A 54 -5.62 1.29 26.95
C LEU A 54 -5.33 2.69 27.52
N PRO A 55 -5.11 2.87 28.85
CA PRO A 55 -4.70 4.16 29.40
C PRO A 55 -3.44 4.75 28.78
N GLN A 56 -2.40 3.94 28.63
CA GLN A 56 -1.10 4.34 28.12
C GLN A 56 -1.23 4.72 26.64
N LEU A 57 -1.95 3.92 25.85
CA LEU A 57 -2.25 4.23 24.44
C LEU A 57 -2.97 5.58 24.30
N SER A 58 -3.99 5.81 25.13
CA SER A 58 -4.71 7.09 25.14
C SER A 58 -3.81 8.27 25.54
N TYR A 59 -2.96 8.08 26.55
CA TYR A 59 -2.05 9.10 27.03
C TYR A 59 -1.02 9.51 25.97
N TYR A 60 -0.41 8.54 25.28
CA TYR A 60 0.53 8.82 24.20
C TYR A 60 -0.17 9.42 22.97
N SER A 61 -1.40 8.99 22.66
CA SER A 61 -2.23 9.64 21.65
C SER A 61 -2.53 11.11 22.00
N THR A 62 -2.73 11.43 23.29
CA THR A 62 -2.91 12.81 23.76
C THR A 62 -1.68 13.67 23.46
N ILE A 63 -0.47 13.13 23.67
CA ILE A 63 0.79 13.82 23.37
C ILE A 63 0.90 14.07 21.86
N LEU A 64 0.58 13.08 21.03
CA LEU A 64 0.60 13.21 19.57
C LEU A 64 -0.40 14.27 19.08
N ALA A 65 -1.60 14.33 19.67
CA ALA A 65 -2.57 15.38 19.40
C ALA A 65 -2.00 16.76 19.71
N LEU A 66 -1.39 16.95 20.88
CA LEU A 66 -0.80 18.24 21.28
C LEU A 66 0.36 18.67 20.36
N VAL A 67 1.25 17.74 20.04
CA VAL A 67 2.41 18.01 19.17
C VAL A 67 1.96 18.39 17.76
N THR A 68 0.97 17.70 17.20
CA THR A 68 0.44 17.97 15.85
C THR A 68 -0.45 19.20 15.79
N THR A 69 -0.99 19.65 16.93
CA THR A 69 -1.80 20.87 17.02
C THR A 69 -0.94 22.13 16.85
N VAL A 70 0.31 22.15 17.36
CA VAL A 70 1.20 23.31 17.24
C VAL A 70 1.41 23.80 15.79
N PRO A 71 1.85 22.97 14.83
CA PRO A 71 1.98 23.41 13.43
C PRO A 71 0.63 23.74 12.78
N SER A 72 -0.46 23.08 13.20
CA SER A 72 -1.81 23.35 12.69
C SER A 72 -2.31 24.75 13.09
N ILE A 73 -2.04 25.18 14.33
CA ILE A 73 -2.33 26.54 14.79
C ILE A 73 -1.49 27.56 14.00
N VAL A 74 -0.18 27.33 13.86
CA VAL A 74 0.73 28.26 13.15
C VAL A 74 0.31 28.45 11.70
N THR A 75 -0.01 27.35 11.00
CA THR A 75 -0.46 27.39 9.61
C THR A 75 -1.85 28.03 9.47
N GLY A 76 -2.78 27.73 10.39
CA GLY A 76 -4.11 28.34 10.43
C GLY A 76 -4.07 29.86 10.62
N VAL A 77 -3.22 30.36 11.53
CA VAL A 77 -3.00 31.81 11.71
C VAL A 77 -2.47 32.44 10.42
N GLY A 78 -1.48 31.81 9.77
CA GLY A 78 -0.94 32.28 8.50
C GLY A 78 -1.97 32.33 7.36
N ALA A 79 -2.91 31.37 7.34
CA ALA A 79 -3.98 31.32 6.35
C ALA A 79 -5.09 32.37 6.60
N LEU A 80 -5.39 32.69 7.86
CA LEU A 80 -6.46 33.62 8.23
C LEU A 80 -6.02 35.10 8.22
N LEU A 81 -4.75 35.36 8.53
CA LEU A 81 -4.21 36.72 8.71
C LEU A 81 -4.42 37.66 7.50
N PRO A 82 -4.21 37.23 6.23
CA PRO A 82 -4.44 38.11 5.08
C PRO A 82 -5.91 38.52 4.93
N TYR A 83 -6.85 37.66 5.32
CA TYR A 83 -8.29 37.97 5.26
C TYR A 83 -8.70 38.93 6.38
N ILE A 84 -8.11 38.82 7.57
CA ILE A 84 -8.31 39.80 8.65
C ILE A 84 -7.80 41.18 8.23
N GLN A 85 -6.62 41.23 7.62
CA GLN A 85 -6.02 42.49 7.16
C GLN A 85 -6.81 43.15 6.02
N ARG A 86 -7.39 42.35 5.12
CA ARG A 86 -8.14 42.84 3.95
C ARG A 86 -9.60 43.17 4.26
N ASP A 87 -10.29 42.28 4.96
CA ASP A 87 -11.76 42.29 5.09
C ASP A 87 -12.23 42.69 6.51
N GLY A 88 -11.31 42.82 7.48
CA GLY A 88 -11.63 43.13 8.88
C GLY A 88 -12.39 42.00 9.61
N PHE A 89 -12.72 42.23 10.89
CA PHE A 89 -13.37 41.24 11.77
C PHE A 89 -14.87 41.05 11.53
N SER A 90 -15.49 41.89 10.70
CA SER A 90 -16.93 41.86 10.43
C SER A 90 -17.32 40.85 9.33
N SER A 91 -16.36 40.41 8.51
CA SER A 91 -16.60 39.46 7.43
C SER A 91 -17.07 38.08 7.95
N PRO A 92 -18.14 37.48 7.39
CA PRO A 92 -18.58 36.13 7.75
C PRO A 92 -17.49 35.07 7.65
N LYS A 93 -16.60 35.20 6.66
CA LYS A 93 -15.44 34.34 6.44
C LYS A 93 -14.43 34.44 7.59
N VAL A 94 -14.12 35.66 8.03
CA VAL A 94 -13.20 35.91 9.14
C VAL A 94 -13.80 35.43 10.47
N ARG A 95 -15.09 35.68 10.70
CA ARG A 95 -15.81 35.18 11.90
C ARG A 95 -15.81 33.67 11.99
N THR A 96 -16.09 32.99 10.87
CA THR A 96 -16.04 31.51 10.79
C THR A 96 -14.62 31.00 11.05
N GLY A 97 -13.60 31.68 10.50
CA GLY A 97 -12.19 31.36 10.72
C GLY A 97 -11.76 31.48 12.19
N LEU A 98 -12.21 32.54 12.86
CA LEU A 98 -11.93 32.76 14.28
C LEU A 98 -12.68 31.75 15.17
N GLN A 99 -13.93 31.42 14.83
CA GLN A 99 -14.68 30.37 15.53
C GLN A 99 -14.00 29.00 15.39
N HIS A 100 -13.60 28.63 14.18
CA HIS A 100 -12.84 27.42 13.91
C HIS A 100 -11.54 27.37 14.72
N ALA A 101 -10.75 28.44 14.72
CA ALA A 101 -9.52 28.53 15.51
C ALA A 101 -9.79 28.39 17.02
N SER A 102 -10.77 29.12 17.55
CA SER A 102 -11.09 29.09 18.98
C SER A 102 -11.52 27.71 19.48
N LEU A 103 -12.27 26.95 18.67
CA LEU A 103 -12.72 25.62 19.06
C LEU A 103 -11.57 24.61 19.09
N ASN A 104 -10.64 24.72 18.13
CA ASN A 104 -9.42 23.92 18.15
C ASN A 104 -8.52 24.27 19.34
N ASP A 105 -8.37 25.55 19.69
CA ASP A 105 -7.60 25.98 20.87
C ASP A 105 -8.23 25.46 22.18
N ILE A 106 -9.57 25.46 22.27
CA ILE A 106 -10.30 24.88 23.41
C ILE A 106 -10.03 23.37 23.50
N ALA A 107 -10.14 22.63 22.39
CA ALA A 107 -9.85 21.20 22.37
C ALA A 107 -8.38 20.92 22.76
N ALA A 108 -7.43 21.74 22.29
CA ALA A 108 -6.03 21.64 22.65
C ALA A 108 -5.80 21.88 24.15
N ALA A 109 -6.47 22.88 24.74
CA ALA A 109 -6.39 23.16 26.17
C ALA A 109 -6.97 22.02 27.02
N MET A 110 -8.09 21.42 26.58
CA MET A 110 -8.67 20.23 27.23
C MET A 110 -7.69 19.05 27.21
N LEU A 111 -7.03 18.80 26.07
CA LEU A 111 -6.02 17.74 25.97
C LEU A 111 -4.75 18.05 26.76
N ALA A 112 -4.32 19.32 26.82
CA ALA A 112 -3.16 19.73 27.61
C ALA A 112 -3.42 19.51 29.10
N TYR A 113 -4.63 19.83 29.56
CA TYR A 113 -5.08 19.49 30.91
C TYR A 113 -5.12 17.97 31.13
N ASN A 114 -5.64 17.21 30.17
CA ASN A 114 -5.73 15.75 30.25
C ASN A 114 -4.33 15.11 30.38
N TRP A 115 -3.40 15.50 29.52
CA TRP A 115 -2.00 15.10 29.57
C TRP A 115 -1.32 15.49 30.88
N TRP A 116 -1.51 16.74 31.32
CA TRP A 116 -0.88 17.26 32.53
C TRP A 116 -1.35 16.50 33.77
N THR A 117 -2.66 16.33 33.94
CA THR A 117 -3.23 15.70 35.14
C THR A 117 -2.91 14.20 35.25
N ARG A 118 -2.82 13.49 34.12
CA ARG A 118 -2.53 12.04 34.09
C ARG A 118 -1.06 11.68 34.27
N ARG A 119 -0.12 12.61 34.08
CA ARG A 119 1.33 12.32 34.05
C ARG A 119 1.93 11.76 35.35
N ARG A 120 1.19 11.82 36.46
CA ARG A 120 1.58 11.32 37.78
C ARG A 120 0.59 10.31 38.35
N VAL A 121 -0.38 9.88 37.55
CA VAL A 121 -1.37 8.87 37.92
C VAL A 121 -0.81 7.51 37.55
N GLU A 122 -1.03 6.51 38.40
CA GLU A 122 -0.66 5.12 38.14
C GLU A 122 -1.27 4.65 36.80
N ASP A 123 -0.47 3.95 36.00
CA ASP A 123 -0.79 3.51 34.64
C ASP A 123 -1.23 4.61 33.67
N LEU A 124 -1.08 5.89 34.04
CA LEU A 124 -1.58 7.02 33.28
C LEU A 124 -3.11 6.94 33.09
N ALA A 125 -3.82 6.28 34.01
CA ALA A 125 -5.26 6.06 33.95
C ALA A 125 -6.05 7.38 33.87
N PRO A 126 -7.02 7.52 32.95
CA PRO A 126 -7.92 8.66 32.94
C PRO A 126 -8.90 8.56 34.11
N THR A 127 -9.08 9.65 34.86
CA THR A 127 -10.20 9.79 35.79
C THR A 127 -11.51 10.06 35.04
N GLY A 128 -12.66 10.03 35.72
CA GLY A 128 -13.93 10.42 35.10
C GLY A 128 -13.92 11.84 34.50
N VAL A 129 -13.18 12.78 35.12
CA VAL A 129 -12.99 14.13 34.57
C VAL A 129 -12.15 14.12 33.30
N ASN A 130 -11.10 13.30 33.26
CA ASN A 130 -10.27 13.13 32.06
C ASN A 130 -11.07 12.58 30.89
N THR A 131 -11.83 11.51 31.13
CA THR A 131 -12.69 10.89 30.11
C THR A 131 -13.77 11.83 29.61
N MET A 132 -14.39 12.62 30.50
CA MET A 132 -15.36 13.63 30.09
C MET A 132 -14.72 14.68 29.18
N LEU A 133 -13.52 15.17 29.53
CA LEU A 133 -12.82 16.19 28.77
C LEU A 133 -12.36 15.69 27.39
N SER A 134 -11.76 14.51 27.29
CA SER A 134 -11.29 13.97 26.00
C SER A 134 -12.41 13.37 25.16
N GLY A 135 -13.26 12.53 25.74
CA GLY A 135 -14.27 11.76 25.03
C GLY A 135 -15.56 12.52 24.76
N LEU A 136 -16.08 13.22 25.76
CA LEU A 136 -17.41 13.84 25.70
C LEU A 136 -17.39 15.32 25.30
N LEU A 137 -16.25 15.99 25.42
CA LEU A 137 -16.13 17.42 25.09
C LEU A 137 -15.16 17.66 23.92
N ALA A 138 -13.91 17.20 24.00
CA ALA A 138 -12.92 17.49 22.95
C ALA A 138 -13.30 16.87 21.59
N VAL A 139 -13.86 15.65 21.55
CA VAL A 139 -14.29 15.03 20.29
C VAL A 139 -15.45 15.80 19.62
N PRO A 140 -16.58 16.10 20.28
CA PRO A 140 -17.63 16.90 19.66
C PRO A 140 -17.18 18.31 19.25
N VAL A 141 -16.39 18.99 20.10
CA VAL A 141 -15.82 20.32 19.80
C VAL A 141 -14.95 20.25 18.55
N MET A 142 -14.11 19.23 18.43
CA MET A 142 -13.26 18.99 17.26
C MET A 142 -14.09 18.70 16.01
N LEU A 143 -15.13 17.85 16.08
CA LEU A 143 -15.99 17.54 14.93
C LEU A 143 -16.73 18.78 14.43
N TYR A 144 -17.22 19.62 15.34
CA TYR A 144 -17.83 20.90 14.97
C TYR A 144 -16.81 21.87 14.37
N ALA A 145 -15.60 21.95 14.95
CA ALA A 145 -14.52 22.73 14.38
C ALA A 145 -14.15 22.25 12.96
N ALA A 146 -14.08 20.94 12.73
CA ALA A 146 -13.81 20.35 11.42
C ALA A 146 -14.89 20.71 10.39
N SER A 147 -16.18 20.71 10.79
CA SER A 147 -17.28 21.18 9.94
C SER A 147 -17.11 22.64 9.51
N LEU A 148 -16.73 23.53 10.45
CA LEU A 148 -16.41 24.92 10.13
C LEU A 148 -15.19 25.04 9.21
N GLY A 149 -14.17 24.20 9.41
CA GLY A 149 -12.99 24.10 8.54
C GLY A 149 -13.36 23.73 7.11
N GLY A 150 -14.23 22.72 6.94
CA GLY A 150 -14.82 22.37 5.64
C GLY A 150 -15.57 23.54 5.01
N HIS A 151 -16.38 24.26 5.78
CA HIS A 151 -17.10 25.44 5.28
C HIS A 151 -16.17 26.58 4.84
N LEU A 152 -15.04 26.78 5.53
CA LEU A 152 -14.01 27.75 5.12
C LEU A 152 -13.40 27.39 3.75
N VAL A 153 -13.12 26.12 3.52
CA VAL A 153 -12.51 25.63 2.27
C VAL A 153 -13.52 25.63 1.13
N TYR A 154 -14.66 24.95 1.31
CA TYR A 154 -15.63 24.72 0.23
C TYR A 154 -16.63 25.86 0.06
N GLY A 155 -17.02 26.53 1.15
CA GLY A 155 -17.99 27.64 1.11
C GLY A 155 -17.34 28.99 0.82
N TYR A 156 -16.12 29.21 1.33
CA TYR A 156 -15.43 30.51 1.19
C TYR A 156 -14.13 30.46 0.36
N GLY A 157 -13.79 29.30 -0.22
CA GLY A 157 -12.59 29.13 -1.05
C GLY A 157 -11.28 29.39 -0.30
N MET A 158 -11.26 29.29 1.04
CA MET A 158 -10.06 29.51 1.83
C MET A 158 -9.05 28.38 1.57
N GLY A 159 -7.85 28.71 1.11
CA GLY A 159 -6.81 27.73 0.75
C GLY A 159 -6.82 27.28 -0.72
N VAL A 160 -7.87 27.55 -1.48
CA VAL A 160 -7.97 27.27 -2.92
C VAL A 160 -7.50 28.51 -3.70
N GLY A 161 -6.20 28.59 -4.01
CA GLY A 161 -5.66 29.71 -4.81
C GLY A 161 -4.17 30.01 -4.66
N GLN A 162 -3.47 29.42 -3.68
CA GLN A 162 -2.02 29.66 -3.53
C GLN A 162 -1.13 28.87 -4.49
N PHE A 163 -1.68 27.92 -5.26
CA PHE A 163 -0.91 27.11 -6.22
C PHE A 163 -0.83 27.68 -7.65
N SER A 164 -1.71 28.62 -8.03
CA SER A 164 -1.78 29.10 -9.43
C SER A 164 -0.84 30.27 -9.75
N ASN A 165 -0.31 30.99 -8.77
CA ASN A 165 0.31 32.31 -9.03
C ASN A 165 1.85 32.33 -9.02
N LYS A 166 2.51 31.17 -8.93
CA LYS A 166 3.99 31.09 -8.97
C LYS A 166 4.60 30.83 -10.36
N GLN A 167 3.79 30.61 -11.40
CA GLN A 167 4.27 30.33 -12.76
C GLN A 167 4.20 31.52 -13.74
N LYS A 168 3.75 32.71 -13.33
CA LYS A 168 3.64 33.91 -14.20
C LYS A 168 4.52 35.09 -13.79
N LYS A 169 5.70 34.84 -13.24
CA LYS A 169 6.75 35.87 -13.13
C LYS A 169 8.05 35.34 -13.70
N GLY A 170 8.15 35.35 -15.02
CA GLY A 170 9.38 35.03 -15.72
C GLY A 170 9.19 34.67 -17.18
N VAL A 171 8.61 35.56 -17.98
CA VAL A 171 9.01 35.82 -19.38
C VAL A 171 8.51 37.23 -19.71
N GLY A 172 9.43 38.17 -19.86
CA GLY A 172 9.16 39.43 -20.55
C GLY A 172 9.22 39.20 -22.05
N GLY A 173 8.27 39.75 -22.78
CA GLY A 173 8.22 39.72 -24.25
C GLY A 173 7.19 40.73 -24.74
N GLU A 174 7.67 41.73 -25.47
CA GLU A 174 6.92 42.82 -26.10
C GLU A 174 5.94 42.31 -27.17
N GLY A 175 4.82 43.02 -27.35
CA GLY A 175 3.91 42.85 -28.48
C GLY A 175 2.63 43.68 -28.36
N ARG A 176 2.40 44.56 -29.34
CA ARG A 176 1.43 45.68 -29.42
C ARG A 176 -0.02 45.31 -29.76
N GLY A 177 -0.95 46.24 -29.44
CA GLY A 177 -2.25 46.49 -30.12
C GLY A 177 -3.46 46.39 -29.16
N GLY A 178 -4.06 47.49 -28.68
CA GLY A 178 -5.31 48.13 -29.20
C GLY A 178 -6.55 47.47 -28.56
N GLU A 179 -7.56 48.09 -27.93
CA GLU A 179 -8.21 49.41 -28.05
C GLU A 179 -8.94 49.80 -26.73
N GLU A 180 -9.36 51.06 -26.65
CA GLU A 180 -10.14 51.83 -25.65
C GLU A 180 -11.49 51.17 -25.21
N TRP A 181 -12.10 51.45 -24.05
CA TRP A 181 -12.63 52.74 -23.58
C TRP A 181 -13.03 52.79 -22.07
N HIS A 182 -12.86 54.00 -21.52
CA HIS A 182 -13.62 54.77 -20.50
C HIS A 182 -13.66 54.47 -18.98
N ASP A 183 -13.23 55.54 -18.28
CA ASP A 183 -13.39 56.01 -16.90
C ASP A 183 -14.71 55.69 -16.16
N LEU A 184 -14.63 55.52 -14.82
CA LEU A 184 -14.97 56.59 -13.85
C LEU A 184 -14.87 56.13 -12.37
N ALA A 185 -14.26 57.02 -11.59
CA ALA A 185 -14.47 57.31 -10.15
C ALA A 185 -14.11 56.26 -9.07
N LYS A 186 -13.00 56.56 -8.35
CA LYS A 186 -12.72 56.10 -6.98
C LYS A 186 -13.60 56.88 -5.96
N PRO A 187 -13.95 56.27 -4.81
CA PRO A 187 -14.17 57.03 -3.59
C PRO A 187 -13.07 56.75 -2.55
N GLU A 188 -12.59 57.83 -1.93
CA GLU A 188 -11.77 57.84 -0.71
C GLU A 188 -12.56 57.41 0.54
N PRO A 189 -11.87 56.98 1.63
CA PRO A 189 -12.50 56.29 2.75
C PRO A 189 -13.11 57.26 3.77
N LYS A 190 -14.29 56.90 4.30
CA LYS A 190 -14.83 57.52 5.52
C LYS A 190 -14.36 56.76 6.76
N GLU A 191 -13.51 57.45 7.50
CA GLU A 191 -13.14 57.20 8.89
C GLU A 191 -14.37 57.39 9.81
N ASN A 192 -14.78 56.34 10.55
CA ASN A 192 -15.01 56.42 12.01
C ASN A 192 -15.59 55.16 12.67
N SER A 193 -15.19 55.02 13.94
CA SER A 193 -15.73 54.18 15.03
C SER A 193 -15.18 52.74 15.20
N VAL A 194 -13.88 52.66 15.46
CA VAL A 194 -13.32 51.67 16.40
C VAL A 194 -13.64 52.15 17.82
N LYS A 195 -14.30 51.30 18.64
CA LYS A 195 -14.01 51.08 20.08
C LYS A 195 -15.09 50.22 20.73
N ARG A 196 -14.88 48.90 20.70
CA ARG A 196 -15.25 47.90 21.74
C ARG A 196 -14.86 46.51 21.20
N GLY A 197 -13.65 46.06 21.54
CA GLY A 197 -13.15 44.74 21.11
C GLY A 197 -11.68 44.46 21.43
N GLU A 198 -10.88 45.51 21.66
CA GLU A 198 -9.42 45.38 21.88
C GLU A 198 -9.04 44.79 23.25
N GLY A 199 -9.96 44.73 24.22
CA GLY A 199 -9.66 44.27 25.59
C GLY A 199 -9.38 42.77 25.70
N LEU A 200 -10.03 41.92 24.89
CA LEU A 200 -9.90 40.46 25.02
C LEU A 200 -8.60 39.95 24.34
N VAL A 201 -8.22 40.55 23.22
CA VAL A 201 -7.03 40.16 22.43
C VAL A 201 -5.74 40.58 23.13
N ILE A 202 -5.73 41.75 23.78
CA ILE A 202 -4.58 42.22 24.58
C ILE A 202 -4.43 41.39 25.87
N ALA A 203 -5.53 40.92 26.49
CA ALA A 203 -5.48 40.03 27.65
C ALA A 203 -4.90 38.66 27.32
N VAL A 204 -5.25 38.09 26.16
CA VAL A 204 -4.72 36.80 25.68
C VAL A 204 -3.24 36.90 25.30
N LEU A 205 -2.82 37.99 24.64
CA LEU A 205 -1.41 38.22 24.30
C LEU A 205 -0.53 38.49 25.54
N ASN A 206 -1.07 39.15 26.57
CA ASN A 206 -0.36 39.38 27.82
C ASN A 206 -0.23 38.12 28.69
N PHE A 207 -1.23 37.22 28.67
CA PHE A 207 -1.17 35.93 29.35
C PHE A 207 -0.07 35.02 28.75
N ILE A 208 0.10 35.04 27.43
CA ILE A 208 1.16 34.33 26.70
C ILE A 208 2.54 34.94 26.98
N ARG A 209 2.64 36.27 27.14
CA ARG A 209 3.90 36.94 27.50
C ARG A 209 4.34 36.69 28.95
N HIS A 210 3.41 36.53 29.90
CA HIS A 210 3.74 36.35 31.33
C HIS A 210 4.03 34.90 31.74
N THR A 211 3.73 33.90 30.91
CA THR A 211 3.98 32.49 31.24
C THR A 211 5.30 31.94 30.69
N THR A 212 6.07 32.72 29.91
CA THR A 212 7.22 32.19 29.15
C THR A 212 8.59 32.78 29.47
N LEU A 213 8.74 33.65 30.48
CA LEU A 213 10.06 34.18 30.87
C LEU A 213 10.06 34.49 32.37
N TYR A 214 10.65 33.64 33.22
CA TYR A 214 11.60 33.99 34.28
C TYR A 214 12.09 32.71 35.03
N HIS A 215 13.40 32.48 34.92
CA HIS A 215 14.32 31.74 35.82
C HIS A 215 14.15 30.23 36.02
N LEU A 216 14.76 29.45 35.13
CA LEU A 216 15.47 28.23 35.51
C LEU A 216 16.99 28.50 35.40
N PRO A 217 17.79 28.11 36.41
CA PRO A 217 19.23 28.37 36.42
C PRO A 217 19.92 27.57 35.30
N ARG A 218 20.91 28.19 34.66
CA ARG A 218 21.78 27.53 33.66
C ARG A 218 22.51 26.36 34.34
N PRO A 219 22.40 25.11 33.87
CA PRO A 219 23.33 24.08 34.28
C PRO A 219 24.66 24.28 33.54
N ASN A 220 25.74 24.16 34.30
CA ASN A 220 27.10 24.15 33.78
C ASN A 220 27.29 23.04 32.74
N ASN A 221 28.09 23.35 31.72
CA ASN A 221 28.66 22.39 30.80
C ASN A 221 29.49 21.36 31.58
N THR A 222 28.91 20.20 31.88
CA THR A 222 29.60 18.91 32.02
C THR A 222 28.56 17.82 32.25
N PHE A 223 28.75 16.70 31.57
CA PHE A 223 27.98 15.44 31.58
C PHE A 223 26.98 15.19 30.43
N LEU A 224 27.38 14.16 29.66
CA LEU A 224 26.62 13.28 28.77
C LEU A 224 26.38 13.76 27.32
N GLN A 225 27.43 13.60 26.52
CA GLN A 225 27.31 13.09 25.16
C GLN A 225 26.60 11.72 25.18
N THR A 226 25.44 11.62 24.54
CA THR A 226 24.97 10.37 23.93
C THR A 226 24.27 10.68 22.61
N PRO A 227 24.95 10.52 21.45
CA PRO A 227 24.28 10.54 20.15
C PRO A 227 23.82 9.12 19.80
N GLY A 228 22.53 8.93 19.45
CA GLY A 228 22.08 7.68 18.80
C GLY A 228 20.64 7.21 19.08
N TYR A 229 20.04 7.56 20.22
CA TYR A 229 18.75 6.98 20.63
C TYR A 229 17.50 7.75 20.15
N SER A 230 17.57 9.09 20.03
CA SER A 230 16.40 9.94 19.72
C SER A 230 15.91 9.81 18.26
N PHE A 231 16.80 9.64 17.29
CA PHE A 231 16.42 9.49 15.87
C PHE A 231 15.82 8.10 15.55
N LYS A 232 16.35 7.03 16.18
CA LYS A 232 15.83 5.66 16.04
C LYS A 232 14.43 5.51 16.64
N MET A 233 14.18 6.13 17.79
CA MET A 233 12.87 6.10 18.46
C MET A 233 11.78 6.84 17.68
N MET A 234 12.14 7.93 16.98
CA MET A 234 11.21 8.72 16.16
C MET A 234 10.84 8.05 14.83
N ASN A 235 11.75 7.25 14.24
CA ASN A 235 11.47 6.44 13.06
C ASN A 235 10.67 5.17 13.41
N TRP A 236 10.96 4.54 14.56
CA TRP A 236 10.16 3.42 15.08
C TRP A 236 8.71 3.83 15.38
N ALA A 237 8.50 5.01 15.99
CA ALA A 237 7.16 5.52 16.25
C ALA A 237 6.38 5.87 14.96
N LYS A 238 7.05 6.47 13.96
CA LYS A 238 6.47 6.71 12.62
C LYS A 238 6.13 5.42 11.88
N GLN A 239 7.00 4.42 11.98
CA GLN A 239 6.79 3.09 11.41
C GLN A 239 5.62 2.38 12.09
N THR A 240 5.50 2.47 13.41
CA THR A 240 4.38 1.91 14.18
C THR A 240 3.06 2.62 13.83
N LEU A 241 3.09 3.94 13.64
CA LEU A 241 1.96 4.75 13.17
C LEU A 241 1.53 4.38 11.73
N ALA A 242 2.49 4.24 10.80
CA ALA A 242 2.20 3.76 9.44
C ALA A 242 1.70 2.30 9.45
N ASN A 243 2.19 1.48 10.37
CA ASN A 243 1.78 0.09 10.57
C ASN A 243 0.33 -0.03 11.08
N VAL A 244 -0.16 0.93 11.87
CA VAL A 244 -1.51 0.88 12.48
C VAL A 244 -2.55 1.72 11.72
N ALA A 245 -2.18 2.83 11.09
CA ALA A 245 -3.15 3.83 10.59
C ALA A 245 -3.41 3.84 9.06
N GLY A 246 -2.64 3.11 8.25
CA GLY A 246 -2.81 3.12 6.79
C GLY A 246 -2.45 4.45 6.12
N THR A 247 -1.66 5.31 6.77
CA THR A 247 -1.22 6.60 6.22
C THR A 247 -0.09 6.43 5.19
N GLN A 248 0.08 7.40 4.27
CA GLN A 248 1.23 7.45 3.35
C GLN A 248 2.56 7.21 4.10
N GLU A 249 3.34 6.24 3.61
CA GLU A 249 4.70 5.95 4.10
C GLU A 249 5.59 7.21 3.99
N PRO A 250 6.47 7.48 4.98
CA PRO A 250 7.53 8.46 4.83
C PRO A 250 8.32 8.23 3.54
N ILE A 251 8.83 9.31 2.94
CA ILE A 251 9.76 9.18 1.81
C ILE A 251 11.14 8.81 2.38
N TYR A 252 11.49 7.53 2.30
CA TYR A 252 12.80 7.01 2.74
C TYR A 252 13.88 7.17 1.65
N GLY A 253 13.47 7.05 0.38
CA GLY A 253 14.35 7.15 -0.78
C GLY A 253 14.95 5.80 -1.23
N PRO A 254 15.67 5.77 -2.36
CA PRO A 254 16.17 4.55 -3.00
C PRO A 254 17.27 3.84 -2.20
N SER A 255 17.87 4.47 -1.19
CA SER A 255 18.82 3.82 -0.28
C SER A 255 18.14 2.88 0.73
N ALA A 256 16.83 3.04 0.96
CA ALA A 256 16.06 2.22 1.88
C ALA A 256 15.49 0.94 1.24
N ILE A 257 15.95 0.59 0.04
CA ILE A 257 15.62 -0.64 -0.65
C ILE A 257 16.92 -1.32 -1.11
N GLN A 258 17.04 -2.61 -0.83
CA GLN A 258 18.16 -3.44 -1.26
C GLN A 258 17.63 -4.47 -2.25
N THR A 259 17.72 -4.14 -3.54
CA THR A 259 17.06 -4.88 -4.61
C THR A 259 17.76 -6.20 -4.90
N VAL A 260 16.97 -7.19 -5.34
CA VAL A 260 17.51 -8.43 -5.89
C VAL A 260 18.37 -8.18 -7.14
N THR A 261 18.08 -7.11 -7.91
CA THR A 261 18.93 -6.63 -9.02
C THR A 261 20.36 -6.36 -8.58
N LYS A 262 20.57 -5.81 -7.37
CA LYS A 262 21.93 -5.58 -6.85
C LYS A 262 22.65 -6.88 -6.54
N GLN A 263 21.94 -7.87 -6.01
CA GLN A 263 22.51 -9.20 -5.79
C GLN A 263 22.93 -9.86 -7.13
N ALA A 264 22.10 -9.67 -8.16
CA ALA A 264 22.28 -10.24 -9.48
C ALA A 264 23.48 -9.72 -10.27
N GLU A 265 24.08 -8.59 -9.87
CA GLU A 265 25.37 -8.14 -10.41
C GLU A 265 26.50 -9.16 -10.16
N THR A 266 26.40 -9.95 -9.09
CA THR A 266 27.39 -10.98 -8.74
C THR A 266 26.86 -12.40 -8.90
N THR A 267 25.59 -12.62 -8.56
CA THR A 267 24.92 -13.93 -8.64
C THR A 267 23.65 -13.77 -9.46
N PRO A 268 23.68 -13.90 -10.81
CA PRO A 268 22.54 -13.59 -11.65
C PRO A 268 21.24 -14.25 -11.18
N TYR A 269 21.32 -15.53 -10.84
CA TYR A 269 20.23 -16.31 -10.26
C TYR A 269 20.78 -17.49 -9.45
N THR A 270 19.89 -18.10 -8.67
CA THR A 270 20.13 -19.35 -7.94
C THR A 270 19.04 -20.35 -8.33
N GLU A 271 19.42 -21.59 -8.66
CA GLU A 271 18.44 -22.67 -8.89
C GLU A 271 17.75 -23.03 -7.57
N LEU A 272 16.44 -23.30 -7.61
CA LEU A 272 15.68 -23.62 -6.41
C LEU A 272 15.99 -25.04 -5.91
N THR A 273 16.00 -25.16 -4.60
CA THR A 273 16.02 -26.42 -3.86
C THR A 273 14.62 -26.70 -3.30
N LYS A 274 14.39 -27.93 -2.82
CA LYS A 274 13.14 -28.28 -2.14
C LYS A 274 12.87 -27.37 -0.93
N ASP A 275 13.91 -26.96 -0.19
CA ASP A 275 13.76 -26.11 0.99
C ASP A 275 13.28 -24.69 0.68
N ASP A 276 13.54 -24.19 -0.53
CA ASP A 276 13.05 -22.87 -0.94
C ASP A 276 11.52 -22.83 -1.02
N LEU A 277 10.90 -23.97 -1.33
CA LEU A 277 9.47 -24.13 -1.56
C LEU A 277 8.62 -24.22 -0.28
N LYS A 278 9.24 -24.00 0.90
CA LYS A 278 8.52 -23.99 2.17
C LYS A 278 7.69 -22.72 2.31
N TRP A 279 6.53 -22.87 2.93
CA TRP A 279 5.75 -21.75 3.42
C TRP A 279 6.50 -21.06 4.57
N ASP A 280 6.68 -19.75 4.47
CA ASP A 280 7.28 -18.94 5.52
C ASP A 280 6.30 -18.78 6.71
N ASN A 281 4.99 -18.68 6.42
CA ASN A 281 3.90 -18.50 7.40
C ASN A 281 4.24 -17.49 8.51
N LEU A 282 4.69 -16.30 8.07
CA LEU A 282 5.28 -15.32 8.97
C LEU A 282 4.31 -14.92 10.10
N PRO A 283 4.81 -14.69 11.32
CA PRO A 283 3.99 -14.17 12.42
C PRO A 283 3.68 -12.67 12.26
N SER A 284 4.40 -11.98 11.37
CA SER A 284 4.24 -10.54 11.07
C SER A 284 3.30 -10.31 9.88
N THR A 285 3.08 -9.03 9.54
CA THR A 285 2.30 -8.68 8.33
C THR A 285 2.91 -9.32 7.09
N SER A 286 2.14 -10.11 6.38
CA SER A 286 2.58 -10.71 5.11
C SER A 286 1.43 -11.08 4.20
N VAL A 287 1.75 -11.24 2.92
CA VAL A 287 0.92 -11.94 1.93
C VAL A 287 1.83 -12.94 1.23
N GLU A 288 1.62 -14.22 1.52
CA GLU A 288 2.33 -15.34 0.92
C GLU A 288 1.40 -16.08 -0.04
N THR A 289 1.88 -16.37 -1.24
CA THR A 289 1.08 -16.98 -2.29
C THR A 289 1.81 -18.13 -2.97
N GLN A 290 1.04 -19.15 -3.33
CA GLN A 290 1.43 -20.15 -4.32
C GLN A 290 0.44 -20.04 -5.48
N GLY A 291 0.94 -19.65 -6.66
CA GLY A 291 0.15 -19.45 -7.86
C GLY A 291 0.59 -20.41 -8.97
N PHE A 292 -0.38 -21.11 -9.55
CA PHE A 292 -0.19 -22.04 -10.66
C PHE A 292 -0.98 -21.54 -11.87
N TYR A 293 -0.29 -21.35 -12.99
CA TYR A 293 -0.86 -20.90 -14.26
C TYR A 293 -0.81 -22.04 -15.27
N PHE A 294 -1.91 -22.24 -16.01
CA PHE A 294 -2.10 -23.37 -16.90
C PHE A 294 -2.39 -22.91 -18.33
N MET A 295 -1.61 -23.40 -19.27
CA MET A 295 -1.72 -23.16 -20.71
C MET A 295 -2.07 -24.50 -21.36
N THR A 296 -3.37 -24.78 -21.49
CA THR A 296 -3.88 -26.12 -21.80
C THR A 296 -3.89 -26.42 -23.30
N LYS A 297 -3.84 -27.70 -23.66
CA LYS A 297 -3.95 -28.16 -25.06
C LYS A 297 -5.31 -27.84 -25.70
N THR A 298 -6.35 -27.68 -24.88
CA THR A 298 -7.69 -27.33 -25.35
C THR A 298 -7.84 -25.83 -25.63
N GLY A 299 -6.82 -25.03 -25.31
CA GLY A 299 -6.79 -23.58 -25.49
C GLY A 299 -7.34 -22.80 -24.30
N HIS A 300 -7.78 -23.47 -23.23
CA HIS A 300 -8.12 -22.81 -21.97
C HIS A 300 -6.86 -22.28 -21.31
N ILE A 301 -6.97 -21.11 -20.69
CA ILE A 301 -5.98 -20.59 -19.75
C ILE A 301 -6.61 -20.60 -18.38
N ALA A 302 -5.93 -21.16 -17.38
CA ALA A 302 -6.46 -21.23 -16.03
C ALA A 302 -5.43 -20.81 -14.98
N MET A 303 -5.91 -20.50 -13.79
CA MET A 303 -5.11 -20.24 -12.61
C MET A 303 -5.73 -20.96 -11.41
N ALA A 304 -4.88 -21.57 -10.58
CA ALA A 304 -5.21 -22.02 -9.23
C ALA A 304 -4.23 -21.34 -8.27
N GLN A 305 -4.73 -20.72 -7.20
CA GLN A 305 -3.87 -19.94 -6.30
C GLN A 305 -4.31 -20.05 -4.85
N ILE A 306 -3.34 -20.22 -3.96
CA ILE A 306 -3.52 -19.96 -2.52
C ILE A 306 -2.99 -18.57 -2.22
N ILE A 307 -3.77 -17.79 -1.47
CA ILE A 307 -3.31 -16.57 -0.81
C ILE A 307 -3.42 -16.78 0.69
N HIS A 308 -2.29 -16.80 1.39
CA HIS A 308 -2.21 -16.82 2.85
C HIS A 308 -1.70 -15.47 3.36
N SER A 309 -2.57 -14.73 4.03
CA SER A 309 -2.26 -13.40 4.54
C SER A 309 -2.24 -13.38 6.05
N ASN A 310 -1.27 -12.68 6.62
CA ASN A 310 -1.27 -12.27 8.01
C ASN A 310 -1.40 -10.74 8.07
N VAL A 311 -2.52 -10.24 8.59
CA VAL A 311 -2.81 -8.81 8.67
C VAL A 311 -2.37 -8.30 10.04
N ALA A 312 -1.32 -7.47 10.06
CA ALA A 312 -0.78 -6.84 11.26
C ALA A 312 -0.28 -7.80 12.36
N GLY A 313 -0.09 -9.10 12.06
CA GLY A 313 0.22 -10.11 13.08
C GLY A 313 -0.99 -10.53 13.92
N ILE A 314 -2.19 -10.04 13.58
CA ILE A 314 -3.40 -10.14 14.41
C ILE A 314 -4.39 -11.14 13.81
N LYS A 315 -4.50 -11.18 12.48
CA LYS A 315 -5.47 -12.02 11.79
C LYS A 315 -4.85 -12.72 10.61
N ARG A 316 -4.89 -14.05 10.62
CA ARG A 316 -4.58 -14.88 9.46
C ARG A 316 -5.84 -15.13 8.65
N THR A 317 -5.72 -15.03 7.33
CA THR A 317 -6.79 -15.35 6.38
C THR A 317 -6.19 -16.09 5.20
N SER A 318 -6.82 -17.17 4.78
CA SER A 318 -6.45 -17.87 3.54
C SER A 318 -7.60 -17.82 2.54
N GLN A 319 -7.25 -17.80 1.25
CA GLN A 319 -8.19 -17.93 0.14
C GLN A 319 -7.66 -18.95 -0.87
N PHE A 320 -8.57 -19.70 -1.49
CA PHE A 320 -8.29 -20.47 -2.69
C PHE A 320 -9.00 -19.83 -3.87
N ASN A 321 -8.24 -19.52 -4.92
CA ASN A 321 -8.75 -18.83 -6.09
C ASN A 321 -8.65 -19.75 -7.31
N THR A 322 -9.72 -19.82 -8.10
CA THR A 322 -9.73 -20.46 -9.41
C THR A 322 -10.15 -19.45 -10.47
N LYS A 323 -9.36 -19.32 -11.53
CA LYS A 323 -9.73 -18.52 -12.71
C LYS A 323 -9.64 -19.35 -13.97
N ILE A 324 -10.60 -19.20 -14.88
CA ILE A 324 -10.63 -19.92 -16.16
C ILE A 324 -11.03 -18.95 -17.26
N PHE A 325 -10.14 -18.75 -18.24
CA PHE A 325 -10.44 -18.09 -19.49
C PHE A 325 -10.76 -19.16 -20.54
N TYR A 326 -11.98 -19.10 -21.05
CA TYR A 326 -12.44 -19.99 -22.12
C TYR A 326 -11.88 -19.50 -23.47
N PRO A 327 -11.57 -20.43 -24.39
CA PRO A 327 -11.23 -20.07 -25.76
C PRO A 327 -12.27 -19.12 -26.38
N LYS A 328 -11.84 -18.06 -27.08
CA LYS A 328 -12.75 -17.07 -27.70
C LYS A 328 -13.86 -17.71 -28.55
N LYS A 329 -13.57 -18.84 -29.23
CA LYS A 329 -14.53 -19.60 -30.05
C LYS A 329 -15.75 -20.12 -29.27
N GLU A 330 -15.64 -20.29 -27.96
CA GLU A 330 -16.71 -20.75 -27.08
C GLU A 330 -17.66 -19.61 -26.66
N LYS A 331 -17.29 -18.35 -26.90
CA LYS A 331 -18.11 -17.15 -26.62
C LYS A 331 -18.65 -17.12 -25.19
N LYS A 332 -17.83 -17.55 -24.23
CA LYS A 332 -18.19 -17.67 -22.82
C LYS A 332 -17.39 -16.68 -21.98
N ALA A 333 -18.04 -16.06 -21.00
CA ALA A 333 -17.35 -15.24 -20.02
C ALA A 333 -16.37 -16.10 -19.20
N HIS A 334 -15.29 -15.48 -18.73
CA HIS A 334 -14.35 -16.17 -17.85
C HIS A 334 -15.04 -16.58 -16.54
N LEU A 335 -14.56 -17.67 -15.93
CA LEU A 335 -14.97 -18.09 -14.59
C LEU A 335 -13.97 -17.56 -13.57
N TRP A 336 -14.48 -16.98 -12.49
CA TRP A 336 -13.70 -16.53 -11.33
C TRP A 336 -14.34 -17.08 -10.04
N SER A 337 -13.53 -17.65 -9.17
CA SER A 337 -13.91 -18.09 -7.82
C SER A 337 -12.80 -17.67 -6.86
N SER A 338 -13.17 -17.05 -5.74
CA SER A 338 -12.26 -16.59 -4.69
C SER A 338 -12.90 -16.95 -3.35
N ASP A 339 -12.47 -18.08 -2.79
CA ASP A 339 -13.17 -18.72 -1.68
C ASP A 339 -12.36 -18.62 -0.39
N PRO A 340 -12.90 -18.03 0.69
CA PRO A 340 -12.23 -17.99 1.98
C PRO A 340 -12.12 -19.39 2.57
N LEU A 341 -10.95 -19.72 3.12
CA LEU A 341 -10.67 -21.04 3.67
C LEU A 341 -10.78 -21.05 5.21
N SER A 342 -11.02 -22.23 5.76
CA SER A 342 -11.09 -22.51 7.19
C SER A 342 -10.28 -23.76 7.54
N ASP A 343 -9.95 -23.95 8.82
CA ASP A 343 -9.11 -25.06 9.31
C ASP A 343 -7.77 -25.17 8.58
N VAL A 344 -7.11 -24.02 8.40
CA VAL A 344 -5.83 -23.92 7.68
C VAL A 344 -4.73 -24.55 8.53
N ASP A 345 -3.93 -25.42 7.91
CA ASP A 345 -2.79 -26.07 8.51
C ASP A 345 -1.66 -26.24 7.49
N PHE A 346 -0.45 -26.54 7.98
CA PHE A 346 0.73 -26.80 7.17
C PHE A 346 1.36 -28.12 7.58
N SER A 347 2.01 -28.84 6.67
CA SER A 347 2.78 -30.02 7.06
C SER A 347 3.94 -29.64 7.99
N ASP A 348 4.41 -30.59 8.80
CA ASP A 348 5.52 -30.39 9.75
C ASP A 348 6.82 -29.91 9.06
N ASP A 349 7.04 -30.32 7.80
CA ASP A 349 8.17 -29.88 6.98
C ASP A 349 7.97 -28.53 6.28
N GLY A 350 6.75 -27.96 6.36
CA GLY A 350 6.38 -26.65 5.82
C GLY A 350 6.12 -26.63 4.33
N HIS A 351 6.10 -27.77 3.63
CA HIS A 351 5.94 -27.83 2.17
C HIS A 351 4.49 -27.86 1.70
N ASN A 352 3.59 -28.39 2.52
CA ASN A 352 2.20 -28.62 2.12
C ASN A 352 1.27 -27.64 2.83
N PHE A 353 0.22 -27.25 2.12
CA PHE A 353 -0.86 -26.42 2.63
C PHE A 353 -2.15 -27.23 2.67
N TYR A 354 -2.81 -27.22 3.82
CA TYR A 354 -4.09 -27.86 4.03
C TYR A 354 -5.11 -26.84 4.51
N ALA A 355 -6.36 -27.03 4.10
CA ALA A 355 -7.52 -26.39 4.69
C ALA A 355 -8.71 -27.34 4.57
N ARG A 356 -9.85 -26.99 5.17
CA ARG A 356 -11.10 -27.71 4.90
C ARG A 356 -11.36 -27.71 3.38
N ASP A 357 -11.53 -28.91 2.83
CA ASP A 357 -11.81 -29.15 1.41
C ASP A 357 -10.70 -28.72 0.44
N VAL A 358 -9.49 -28.38 0.90
CA VAL A 358 -8.36 -27.98 0.06
C VAL A 358 -7.06 -28.66 0.51
N ALA A 359 -6.29 -29.18 -0.45
CA ALA A 359 -4.94 -29.67 -0.22
C ALA A 359 -4.02 -29.28 -1.38
N VAL A 360 -2.87 -28.68 -1.07
CA VAL A 360 -1.79 -28.42 -2.02
C VAL A 360 -0.51 -29.03 -1.46
N GLU A 361 -0.02 -30.06 -2.14
CA GLU A 361 1.01 -30.94 -1.60
C GLU A 361 2.18 -31.04 -2.58
N LEU A 362 3.38 -30.74 -2.10
CA LEU A 362 4.62 -31.07 -2.78
C LEU A 362 4.96 -32.53 -2.49
N LEU A 363 5.05 -33.35 -3.53
CA LEU A 363 5.39 -34.76 -3.39
C LEU A 363 6.83 -34.94 -2.90
N GLU A 364 7.15 -36.17 -2.46
CA GLU A 364 8.46 -36.50 -1.91
C GLU A 364 9.61 -36.15 -2.86
N ASP A 365 9.38 -36.28 -4.18
CA ASP A 365 10.32 -35.95 -5.26
C ASP A 365 10.77 -34.47 -5.29
N GLY A 366 10.07 -33.57 -4.60
CA GLY A 366 10.35 -32.14 -4.55
C GLY A 366 10.13 -31.42 -5.90
N LYS A 367 9.46 -32.08 -6.85
CA LYS A 367 9.29 -31.62 -8.24
C LYS A 367 7.86 -31.71 -8.75
N THR A 368 6.97 -32.32 -7.98
CA THR A 368 5.57 -32.50 -8.35
C THR A 368 4.65 -31.94 -7.28
N TYR A 369 3.70 -31.09 -7.67
CA TYR A 369 2.59 -30.66 -6.82
C TYR A 369 1.30 -31.39 -7.19
N THR A 370 0.51 -31.77 -6.19
CA THR A 370 -0.91 -32.08 -6.37
C THR A 370 -1.78 -31.00 -5.74
N ILE A 371 -2.80 -30.55 -6.46
CA ILE A 371 -3.71 -29.47 -6.04
C ILE A 371 -5.13 -30.02 -6.09
N LYS A 372 -5.79 -30.06 -4.93
CA LYS A 372 -7.17 -30.51 -4.79
C LYS A 372 -7.99 -29.44 -4.09
N SER A 373 -9.14 -29.12 -4.65
CA SER A 373 -10.10 -28.23 -4.00
C SER A 373 -11.54 -28.66 -4.28
N LEU A 374 -12.31 -28.81 -3.21
CA LEU A 374 -13.77 -28.94 -3.21
C LEU A 374 -14.42 -27.68 -2.59
N SER A 375 -13.66 -26.61 -2.37
CA SER A 375 -14.14 -25.39 -1.69
C SER A 375 -15.27 -24.68 -2.46
N ASN A 376 -15.38 -24.93 -3.76
CA ASN A 376 -16.39 -24.34 -4.62
C ASN A 376 -16.94 -25.35 -5.65
N ALA A 377 -18.25 -25.61 -5.60
CA ALA A 377 -18.90 -26.55 -6.50
C ALA A 377 -18.86 -26.11 -7.98
N LYS A 378 -18.66 -24.81 -8.26
CA LYS A 378 -18.55 -24.28 -9.63
C LYS A 378 -17.16 -24.51 -10.24
N SER A 379 -16.18 -24.89 -9.42
CA SER A 379 -14.78 -25.04 -9.82
C SER A 379 -14.05 -26.06 -8.94
N ILE A 380 -14.46 -27.33 -9.04
CA ILE A 380 -13.79 -28.43 -8.32
C ILE A 380 -12.46 -28.73 -8.99
N VAL A 381 -11.36 -28.63 -8.24
CA VAL A 381 -9.99 -28.75 -8.75
C VAL A 381 -9.38 -30.09 -8.37
N ASN A 382 -8.78 -30.78 -9.35
CA ASN A 382 -7.91 -31.94 -9.12
C ASN A 382 -6.79 -31.94 -10.17
N LEU A 383 -5.63 -31.38 -9.81
CA LEU A 383 -4.54 -31.10 -10.74
C LEU A 383 -3.22 -31.68 -10.24
N THR A 384 -2.34 -31.99 -11.18
CA THR A 384 -0.94 -32.36 -10.93
C THR A 384 -0.05 -31.46 -11.79
N VAL A 385 0.97 -30.87 -11.17
CA VAL A 385 1.97 -30.01 -11.82
C VAL A 385 3.35 -30.58 -11.58
N THR A 386 4.04 -30.99 -12.64
CA THR A 386 5.41 -31.54 -12.54
C THR A 386 6.40 -30.61 -13.22
N GLN A 387 7.46 -30.27 -12.49
CA GLN A 387 8.57 -29.44 -12.97
C GLN A 387 9.28 -30.11 -14.17
N ILE A 388 9.47 -29.37 -15.27
CA ILE A 388 10.22 -29.83 -16.45
C ILE A 388 11.66 -29.27 -16.42
N ALA A 389 11.79 -27.97 -16.18
CA ALA A 389 13.08 -27.29 -16.06
C ALA A 389 13.33 -26.84 -14.61
N PRO A 390 14.59 -26.68 -14.17
CA PRO A 390 14.90 -26.19 -12.83
C PRO A 390 14.14 -24.90 -12.50
N GLY A 391 13.67 -24.82 -11.25
CA GLY A 391 13.17 -23.56 -10.72
C GLY A 391 14.30 -22.57 -10.46
N PHE A 392 13.99 -21.28 -10.39
CA PHE A 392 14.97 -20.26 -10.03
C PHE A 392 14.42 -19.17 -9.14
N LYS A 393 15.35 -18.47 -8.47
CA LYS A 393 15.17 -17.15 -7.87
C LYS A 393 16.28 -16.23 -8.37
N ALA A 394 15.94 -14.96 -8.63
CA ALA A 394 16.95 -13.98 -9.02
C ALA A 394 17.90 -13.70 -7.84
N GLY A 395 19.15 -13.34 -8.11
CA GLY A 395 20.10 -13.08 -7.04
C GLY A 395 20.47 -14.34 -6.24
N LYS A 396 20.90 -14.12 -5.00
CA LYS A 396 21.29 -15.18 -4.05
C LYS A 396 20.09 -15.80 -3.36
N ASP A 397 19.10 -14.98 -2.99
CA ASP A 397 17.99 -15.41 -2.12
C ASP A 397 16.60 -15.04 -2.64
N GLY A 398 16.50 -14.44 -3.84
CA GLY A 398 15.21 -14.03 -4.40
C GLY A 398 14.55 -12.84 -3.71
N LYS A 399 15.21 -12.23 -2.72
CA LYS A 399 14.61 -11.20 -1.87
C LYS A 399 15.07 -9.79 -2.25
N THR A 400 14.10 -8.91 -2.38
CA THR A 400 14.30 -7.46 -2.28
C THR A 400 13.94 -7.03 -0.87
N TYR A 401 14.88 -6.42 -0.16
CA TYR A 401 14.71 -6.00 1.23
C TYR A 401 14.36 -4.52 1.33
N TYR A 402 13.58 -4.17 2.36
CA TYR A 402 13.14 -2.82 2.66
C TYR A 402 13.62 -2.43 4.04
N GLY A 403 14.29 -1.28 4.14
CA GLY A 403 14.86 -0.79 5.38
C GLY A 403 15.95 0.24 5.17
N THR A 404 16.02 1.26 6.03
CA THR A 404 17.16 2.20 6.07
C THR A 404 18.43 1.58 6.64
N ASP A 405 18.30 0.46 7.37
CA ASP A 405 19.42 -0.34 7.87
C ASP A 405 19.42 -1.69 7.16
N PRO A 406 20.32 -1.93 6.19
CA PRO A 406 20.41 -3.20 5.49
C PRO A 406 20.68 -4.42 6.39
N ALA A 407 21.23 -4.22 7.59
CA ALA A 407 21.44 -5.30 8.55
C ALA A 407 20.19 -5.67 9.34
N ALA A 408 19.15 -4.81 9.31
CA ALA A 408 17.88 -5.00 9.99
C ALA A 408 16.71 -4.53 9.11
N PRO A 409 16.47 -5.19 7.95
CA PRO A 409 15.34 -4.84 7.09
C PRO A 409 14.02 -5.10 7.82
N TRP A 410 13.04 -4.23 7.60
CA TRP A 410 11.71 -4.36 8.20
C TRP A 410 10.71 -5.13 7.33
N GLY A 411 11.09 -5.41 6.08
CA GLY A 411 10.23 -6.12 5.14
C GLY A 411 11.02 -6.63 3.95
N PHE A 412 10.38 -7.50 3.18
CA PHE A 412 10.95 -8.02 1.94
C PHE A 412 9.86 -8.37 0.92
N MET A 413 10.26 -8.51 -0.34
CA MET A 413 9.50 -9.23 -1.36
C MET A 413 10.35 -10.36 -1.94
N ARG A 414 9.81 -11.58 -1.94
CA ARG A 414 10.43 -12.80 -2.48
C ARG A 414 9.61 -13.31 -3.65
N HIS A 415 10.29 -13.75 -4.71
CA HIS A 415 9.66 -14.51 -5.80
C HIS A 415 10.55 -15.68 -6.22
N GLU A 416 9.91 -16.83 -6.34
CA GLU A 416 10.52 -18.10 -6.74
C GLU A 416 9.66 -18.71 -7.84
N PHE A 417 10.29 -19.21 -8.88
CA PHE A 417 9.60 -19.62 -10.09
C PHE A 417 9.93 -21.06 -10.46
N TRP A 418 8.93 -21.84 -10.86
CA TRP A 418 9.13 -22.94 -11.82
C TRP A 418 8.68 -22.44 -13.19
N PRO A 419 9.63 -22.04 -14.06
CA PRO A 419 9.31 -21.35 -15.32
C PRO A 419 8.62 -22.25 -16.35
N ARG A 420 8.84 -23.57 -16.26
CA ARG A 420 8.26 -24.55 -17.17
C ARG A 420 7.93 -25.86 -16.47
N CYS A 421 6.64 -26.19 -16.50
CA CYS A 421 6.07 -27.40 -15.93
C CYS A 421 5.13 -28.08 -16.93
N SER A 422 4.86 -29.36 -16.73
CA SER A 422 3.70 -30.05 -17.31
C SER A 422 2.57 -30.06 -16.31
N ALA A 423 1.34 -29.83 -16.79
CA ALA A 423 0.13 -30.01 -15.99
C ALA A 423 -0.73 -31.13 -16.55
N SER A 424 -1.50 -31.76 -15.67
CA SER A 424 -2.55 -32.73 -15.97
C SER A 424 -3.64 -32.68 -14.90
N GLY A 425 -4.76 -33.35 -15.17
CA GLY A 425 -5.92 -33.37 -14.29
C GLY A 425 -7.03 -32.48 -14.83
N THR A 426 -7.97 -32.12 -13.96
CA THR A 426 -9.24 -31.53 -14.38
C THR A 426 -9.71 -30.42 -13.46
N ILE A 427 -10.47 -29.49 -14.03
CA ILE A 427 -11.36 -28.60 -13.27
C ILE A 427 -12.79 -28.92 -13.69
N VAL A 428 -13.65 -29.28 -12.74
CA VAL A 428 -15.07 -29.53 -12.99
C VAL A 428 -15.86 -28.24 -12.76
N THR A 429 -16.63 -27.85 -13.76
CA THR A 429 -17.52 -26.69 -13.75
C THR A 429 -18.97 -27.12 -13.96
N ASP A 430 -19.92 -26.19 -13.80
CA ASP A 430 -21.34 -26.45 -14.07
C ASP A 430 -21.61 -26.92 -15.52
N ASP A 431 -20.75 -26.52 -16.47
CA ASP A 431 -20.85 -26.87 -17.89
C ASP A 431 -20.10 -28.16 -18.26
N GLY A 432 -19.47 -28.80 -17.27
CA GLY A 432 -18.74 -30.05 -17.44
C GLY A 432 -17.27 -29.97 -17.01
N THR A 433 -16.56 -31.05 -17.33
CA THR A 433 -15.17 -31.25 -16.94
C THR A 433 -14.23 -30.66 -17.99
N LEU A 434 -13.33 -29.79 -17.55
CA LEU A 434 -12.28 -29.21 -18.36
C LEU A 434 -10.96 -29.96 -18.14
N ASP A 435 -10.33 -30.43 -19.22
CA ASP A 435 -9.02 -31.06 -19.19
C ASP A 435 -7.92 -30.01 -19.14
N MET A 436 -7.12 -30.04 -18.08
CA MET A 436 -6.02 -29.11 -17.83
C MET A 436 -4.66 -29.62 -18.31
N ALA A 437 -4.63 -30.69 -19.11
CA ALA A 437 -3.40 -31.18 -19.73
C ALA A 437 -2.72 -30.09 -20.58
N GLY A 438 -1.45 -29.79 -20.30
CA GLY A 438 -0.73 -28.74 -21.00
C GLY A 438 0.56 -28.30 -20.31
N GLN A 439 0.96 -27.07 -20.59
CA GLN A 439 2.09 -26.42 -19.92
C GLN A 439 1.61 -25.67 -18.69
N ALA A 440 2.48 -25.55 -17.70
CA ALA A 440 2.22 -24.76 -16.52
C ALA A 440 3.44 -23.99 -16.05
N MET A 441 3.17 -23.00 -15.21
CA MET A 441 4.16 -22.18 -14.54
C MET A 441 3.74 -22.00 -13.09
N PHE A 442 4.70 -22.09 -12.18
CA PHE A 442 4.45 -21.94 -10.74
C PHE A 442 5.25 -20.76 -10.18
N ILE A 443 4.62 -20.02 -9.29
CA ILE A 443 5.22 -18.91 -8.54
C ILE A 443 4.93 -19.12 -7.05
N HIS A 444 5.98 -19.14 -6.23
CA HIS A 444 5.87 -18.94 -4.79
C HIS A 444 6.34 -17.51 -4.48
N ALA A 445 5.45 -16.67 -3.98
CA ALA A 445 5.77 -15.30 -3.65
C ALA A 445 5.50 -15.02 -2.16
N ASN A 446 6.32 -14.20 -1.54
CA ASN A 446 6.04 -13.71 -0.20
C ASN A 446 6.36 -12.22 -0.10
N GLN A 447 5.34 -11.45 0.21
CA GLN A 447 5.44 -10.04 0.56
C GLN A 447 5.44 -9.95 2.08
N GLY A 448 6.63 -9.92 2.69
CA GLY A 448 6.83 -9.84 4.14
C GLY A 448 6.61 -8.42 4.72
N MET A 449 5.64 -7.69 4.18
CA MET A 449 5.21 -6.36 4.61
C MET A 449 3.86 -6.02 3.97
N LYS A 450 3.34 -4.80 4.19
CA LYS A 450 2.10 -4.35 3.55
C LYS A 450 2.27 -4.27 2.02
N PRO A 451 1.42 -4.94 1.22
CA PRO A 451 1.57 -4.99 -0.24
C PRO A 451 1.65 -3.62 -0.92
N HIS A 452 0.74 -2.71 -0.56
CA HIS A 452 0.67 -1.36 -1.11
C HIS A 452 1.86 -0.47 -0.74
N HIS A 453 2.66 -0.85 0.26
CA HIS A 453 3.92 -0.18 0.59
C HIS A 453 5.11 -0.82 -0.14
N ALA A 454 5.01 -2.08 -0.54
CA ALA A 454 6.10 -2.81 -1.19
C ALA A 454 6.20 -2.48 -2.69
N ALA A 455 5.06 -2.44 -3.38
CA ALA A 455 5.00 -2.18 -4.82
C ALA A 455 3.76 -1.37 -5.21
N GLY A 456 3.97 -0.41 -6.13
CA GLY A 456 2.92 0.44 -6.68
C GLY A 456 2.47 0.02 -8.09
N LYS A 457 3.33 -0.66 -8.86
CA LYS A 457 3.03 -1.10 -10.23
C LYS A 457 3.70 -2.45 -10.50
N TRP A 458 3.07 -3.28 -11.33
CA TRP A 458 3.65 -4.54 -11.80
C TRP A 458 3.47 -4.74 -13.30
N LYS A 459 4.42 -5.45 -13.90
CA LYS A 459 4.31 -6.07 -15.21
C LYS A 459 4.66 -7.53 -15.08
N PHE A 460 3.85 -8.40 -15.65
CA PHE A 460 4.05 -9.84 -15.61
C PHE A 460 3.84 -10.43 -17.01
N VAL A 461 4.72 -11.35 -17.39
CA VAL A 461 4.64 -12.12 -18.64
C VAL A 461 4.97 -13.57 -18.34
N ASN A 462 4.13 -14.45 -18.85
CA ASN A 462 4.30 -15.89 -18.91
C ASN A 462 4.06 -16.34 -20.35
N PHE A 463 5.15 -16.55 -21.10
CA PHE A 463 5.11 -17.12 -22.44
C PHE A 463 5.45 -18.61 -22.36
N GLN A 464 4.63 -19.45 -22.98
CA GLN A 464 4.89 -20.88 -23.15
C GLN A 464 4.73 -21.29 -24.61
N GLY A 465 5.83 -21.69 -25.24
CA GLY A 465 5.87 -22.31 -26.56
C GLY A 465 6.21 -23.80 -26.50
N PRO A 466 6.17 -24.52 -27.62
CA PRO A 466 6.47 -25.95 -27.71
C PRO A 466 7.79 -26.37 -27.07
N THR A 467 8.86 -25.59 -27.21
CA THR A 467 10.19 -25.88 -26.62
C THR A 467 10.66 -24.80 -25.67
N TYR A 468 10.27 -23.54 -25.86
CA TYR A 468 10.68 -22.43 -25.02
C TYR A 468 9.61 -22.01 -24.02
N SER A 469 10.07 -21.46 -22.91
CA SER A 469 9.25 -20.59 -22.07
C SER A 469 10.04 -19.36 -21.69
N ALA A 470 9.37 -18.22 -21.60
CA ALA A 470 9.97 -16.97 -21.17
C ALA A 470 9.08 -16.34 -20.11
N ILE A 471 9.66 -16.08 -18.94
CA ILE A 471 8.97 -15.43 -17.84
C ILE A 471 9.61 -14.08 -17.53
N PHE A 472 8.77 -13.14 -17.15
CA PHE A 472 9.20 -11.83 -16.71
C PHE A 472 8.26 -11.30 -15.64
N MET A 473 8.84 -10.72 -14.61
CA MET A 473 8.15 -9.98 -13.58
C MET A 473 8.95 -8.72 -13.25
N GLN A 474 8.27 -7.59 -13.26
CA GLN A 474 8.81 -6.31 -12.83
C GLN A 474 7.85 -5.68 -11.86
N PHE A 475 8.37 -5.12 -10.78
CA PHE A 475 7.62 -4.20 -9.95
C PHE A 475 8.34 -2.86 -9.84
N THR A 476 7.54 -1.81 -9.65
CA THR A 476 8.02 -0.49 -9.27
C THR A 476 7.54 -0.21 -7.86
N THR A 477 8.46 0.15 -6.96
CA THR A 477 8.08 0.55 -5.60
C THR A 477 7.26 1.83 -5.60
N PRO A 478 6.52 2.13 -4.53
CA PRO A 478 5.98 3.47 -4.33
C PRO A 478 7.08 4.56 -4.26
N PRO A 479 6.72 5.85 -4.37
CA PRO A 479 7.65 6.97 -4.21
C PRO A 479 8.46 6.94 -2.91
N SER A 480 7.92 6.30 -1.86
CA SER A 480 8.60 6.13 -0.57
C SER A 480 9.96 5.46 -0.67
N TYR A 481 10.17 4.61 -1.67
CA TYR A 481 11.44 3.92 -1.95
C TYR A 481 12.08 4.40 -3.27
N GLY A 482 11.78 5.64 -3.68
CA GLY A 482 12.36 6.27 -4.84
C GLY A 482 11.84 5.77 -6.19
N SER A 483 10.64 5.16 -6.22
CA SER A 483 10.07 4.56 -7.44
C SER A 483 11.03 3.58 -8.12
N THR A 484 11.72 2.79 -7.29
CA THR A 484 12.75 1.84 -7.72
C THR A 484 12.12 0.73 -8.53
N VAL A 485 12.69 0.47 -9.71
CA VAL A 485 12.29 -0.63 -10.59
C VAL A 485 13.11 -1.86 -10.26
N VAL A 486 12.43 -2.99 -10.07
CA VAL A 486 13.05 -4.29 -9.81
C VAL A 486 12.56 -5.28 -10.84
N ASN A 487 13.49 -5.94 -11.51
CA ASN A 487 13.23 -6.86 -12.62
C ASN A 487 13.68 -8.26 -12.25
N MET A 488 12.94 -9.26 -12.71
CA MET A 488 13.37 -10.64 -12.72
C MET A 488 12.73 -11.39 -13.90
N GLY A 489 13.44 -12.37 -14.44
CA GLY A 489 12.93 -13.17 -15.54
C GLY A 489 13.88 -14.29 -15.91
N ALA A 490 13.39 -15.17 -16.78
CA ALA A 490 14.16 -16.27 -17.33
C ALA A 490 13.68 -16.63 -18.73
N VAL A 491 14.60 -17.20 -19.51
CA VAL A 491 14.31 -17.92 -20.75
C VAL A 491 14.80 -19.35 -20.57
N VAL A 492 13.92 -20.29 -20.86
CA VAL A 492 14.13 -21.73 -20.70
C VAL A 492 13.89 -22.40 -22.03
N LYS A 493 14.70 -23.40 -22.35
CA LYS A 493 14.53 -24.29 -23.49
C LYS A 493 14.44 -25.72 -22.98
N ASP A 494 13.33 -26.37 -23.26
CA ASP A 494 13.01 -27.73 -22.83
C ASP A 494 13.15 -27.88 -21.30
N SER A 495 14.18 -28.60 -20.84
CA SER A 495 14.47 -28.83 -19.42
C SER A 495 15.62 -27.98 -18.88
N GLU A 496 16.10 -26.98 -19.60
CA GLU A 496 17.28 -26.18 -19.25
C GLU A 496 16.98 -24.67 -19.18
N ILE A 497 17.46 -24.02 -18.12
CA ILE A 497 17.52 -22.56 -18.04
C ILE A 497 18.62 -22.05 -18.97
N LEU A 498 18.26 -21.33 -20.04
CA LEU A 498 19.22 -20.68 -20.93
C LEU A 498 19.81 -19.42 -20.28
N THR A 499 18.94 -18.62 -19.65
CA THR A 499 19.35 -17.45 -18.86
C THR A 499 18.27 -17.13 -17.84
N ALA A 500 18.67 -16.66 -16.67
CA ALA A 500 17.78 -16.16 -15.63
C ALA A 500 18.46 -15.04 -14.84
N GLY A 501 17.67 -14.23 -14.15
CA GLY A 501 18.15 -13.14 -13.31
C GLY A 501 17.44 -11.84 -13.61
N THR A 502 18.16 -10.72 -13.56
CA THR A 502 17.56 -9.38 -13.63
C THR A 502 17.94 -8.59 -14.89
N SER A 503 18.70 -9.20 -15.80
CA SER A 503 19.06 -8.66 -17.13
C SER A 503 17.89 -8.78 -18.11
N VAL A 504 16.75 -8.24 -17.71
CA VAL A 504 15.51 -8.21 -18.46
C VAL A 504 14.85 -6.85 -18.31
N SER A 505 14.25 -6.36 -19.38
CA SER A 505 13.50 -5.10 -19.41
C SER A 505 12.18 -5.30 -20.15
N ALA A 506 11.18 -4.47 -19.80
CA ALA A 506 9.94 -4.42 -20.53
C ALA A 506 9.39 -3.00 -20.63
N GLU A 507 8.77 -2.71 -21.76
CA GLU A 507 8.04 -1.47 -22.02
C GLU A 507 6.67 -1.79 -22.62
N PHE A 508 5.68 -0.98 -22.27
CA PHE A 508 4.43 -0.96 -23.02
C PHE A 508 4.65 -0.03 -24.21
N THR A 509 4.80 -0.61 -25.40
CA THR A 509 5.11 0.13 -26.63
C THR A 509 3.92 0.94 -27.13
N LYS A 510 2.71 0.60 -26.67
CA LYS A 510 1.47 1.34 -26.91
C LYS A 510 0.55 1.24 -25.70
N VAL A 511 -0.07 2.35 -25.32
CA VAL A 511 -1.05 2.44 -24.22
C VAL A 511 -2.21 3.34 -24.62
N LYS A 512 -3.37 3.13 -24.00
CA LYS A 512 -4.55 3.99 -24.09
C LYS A 512 -5.06 4.34 -22.68
N PRO A 513 -5.71 5.49 -22.47
CA PRO A 513 -6.38 5.76 -21.20
C PRO A 513 -7.55 4.80 -20.98
N ASP A 514 -7.68 4.24 -19.79
CA ASP A 514 -8.89 3.52 -19.37
C ASP A 514 -10.01 4.52 -19.06
N THR A 515 -11.17 4.31 -19.67
CA THR A 515 -12.33 5.19 -19.55
C THR A 515 -12.96 5.25 -18.16
N GLU A 516 -12.63 4.32 -17.25
CA GLU A 516 -13.23 4.24 -15.91
C GLU A 516 -12.30 4.66 -14.77
N ASN A 517 -10.98 4.63 -14.97
CA ASN A 517 -10.01 4.80 -13.88
C ASN A 517 -8.72 5.56 -14.23
N ASP A 518 -8.63 6.13 -15.44
CA ASP A 518 -7.51 6.96 -15.92
C ASP A 518 -6.13 6.26 -15.96
N TRP A 519 -6.03 4.95 -15.71
CA TRP A 519 -4.77 4.23 -15.86
C TRP A 519 -4.38 4.07 -17.33
N PRO A 520 -3.06 4.00 -17.65
CA PRO A 520 -2.58 3.73 -19.00
C PRO A 520 -2.71 2.23 -19.30
N GLU A 521 -3.89 1.82 -19.76
CA GLU A 521 -4.18 0.46 -20.21
C GLU A 521 -3.24 0.07 -21.36
N PRO A 522 -2.44 -1.00 -21.23
CA PRO A 522 -1.56 -1.48 -22.28
C PRO A 522 -2.31 -1.97 -23.54
N GLU A 523 -1.77 -1.66 -24.71
CA GLU A 523 -2.21 -2.21 -26.00
C GLU A 523 -1.12 -3.05 -26.68
N ALA A 524 0.15 -2.86 -26.33
CA ALA A 524 1.27 -3.64 -26.84
C ALA A 524 2.41 -3.69 -25.81
N ILE A 525 3.19 -4.76 -25.85
CA ILE A 525 4.32 -4.98 -24.95
C ILE A 525 5.55 -5.44 -25.72
N LYS A 526 6.71 -4.97 -25.25
CA LYS A 526 8.00 -5.50 -25.63
C LYS A 526 8.79 -5.90 -24.40
N VAL A 527 9.32 -7.11 -24.39
CA VAL A 527 10.17 -7.66 -23.34
C VAL A 527 11.46 -8.17 -23.95
N GLN A 528 12.59 -7.82 -23.35
CA GLN A 528 13.92 -8.19 -23.82
C GLN A 528 14.71 -8.83 -22.68
N TRP A 529 15.23 -10.03 -22.91
CA TRP A 529 16.13 -10.73 -22.00
C TRP A 529 17.52 -10.74 -22.62
N THR A 530 18.52 -10.53 -21.79
CA THR A 530 19.93 -10.70 -22.16
C THR A 530 20.63 -11.53 -21.10
N GLY A 531 21.63 -12.29 -21.50
CA GLY A 531 22.43 -13.07 -20.55
C GLY A 531 23.41 -13.98 -21.24
N LYS A 532 23.76 -15.05 -20.53
CA LYS A 532 24.66 -16.08 -21.04
C LYS A 532 24.16 -17.45 -20.63
N THR A 533 24.33 -18.42 -21.51
CA THR A 533 24.14 -19.84 -21.20
C THR A 533 25.17 -20.33 -20.18
N LYS A 534 24.99 -21.56 -19.65
CA LYS A 534 25.95 -22.19 -18.73
C LYS A 534 27.35 -22.35 -19.34
N ASP A 535 27.46 -22.55 -20.65
CA ASP A 535 28.72 -22.60 -21.41
C ASP A 535 29.25 -21.22 -21.84
N GLY A 536 28.56 -20.13 -21.46
CA GLY A 536 29.04 -18.76 -21.64
C GLY A 536 28.68 -18.09 -22.96
N LYS A 537 27.86 -18.73 -23.81
CA LYS A 537 27.38 -18.13 -25.07
C LYS A 537 26.39 -17.00 -24.77
N PRO A 538 26.45 -15.87 -25.49
CA PRO A 538 25.51 -14.79 -25.30
C PRO A 538 24.10 -15.24 -25.70
N VAL A 539 23.12 -14.88 -24.86
CA VAL A 539 21.69 -15.11 -25.10
C VAL A 539 21.01 -13.75 -25.20
N GLU A 540 20.25 -13.54 -26.27
CA GLU A 540 19.33 -12.43 -26.43
C GLU A 540 17.97 -13.01 -26.78
N ALA A 541 16.92 -12.61 -26.06
CA ALA A 541 15.55 -12.99 -26.40
C ALA A 541 14.64 -11.78 -26.43
N VAL A 542 13.72 -11.76 -27.38
CA VAL A 542 12.77 -10.66 -27.57
C VAL A 542 11.38 -11.22 -27.79
N LEU A 543 10.44 -10.72 -27.00
CA LEU A 543 9.01 -10.86 -27.20
C LEU A 543 8.46 -9.47 -27.49
N ASP A 544 7.82 -9.26 -28.64
CA ASP A 544 7.34 -7.95 -29.09
C ASP A 544 6.04 -8.15 -29.86
N GLY A 545 4.95 -7.52 -29.42
CA GLY A 545 3.67 -7.67 -30.08
C GLY A 545 2.51 -6.94 -29.40
N PRO A 546 1.36 -6.86 -30.10
CA PRO A 546 0.12 -6.35 -29.53
C PRO A 546 -0.41 -7.28 -28.43
N LEU A 547 -1.16 -6.72 -27.48
CA LEU A 547 -1.80 -7.45 -26.39
C LEU A 547 -3.25 -7.88 -26.70
N ASP A 548 -3.75 -7.55 -27.89
CA ASP A 548 -5.17 -7.69 -28.30
C ASP A 548 -6.15 -7.06 -27.29
N GLU A 549 -7.43 -7.40 -27.42
CA GLU A 549 -8.43 -7.10 -26.40
C GLU A 549 -8.09 -7.83 -25.09
N ARG A 550 -8.12 -7.10 -23.98
CA ARG A 550 -7.91 -7.67 -22.64
C ARG A 550 -8.89 -8.81 -22.36
N LEU A 551 -8.42 -9.82 -21.64
CA LEU A 551 -9.26 -10.91 -21.13
C LEU A 551 -10.12 -10.45 -19.95
N ASP A 552 -9.54 -9.62 -19.08
CA ASP A 552 -10.23 -9.09 -17.91
C ASP A 552 -9.57 -7.80 -17.38
N ARG A 553 -10.34 -7.05 -16.58
CA ARG A 553 -9.89 -5.90 -15.80
C ARG A 553 -10.44 -6.03 -14.37
N ILE A 554 -9.57 -6.41 -13.44
CA ILE A 554 -9.91 -6.64 -12.04
C ILE A 554 -9.84 -5.32 -11.27
N ASP A 555 -10.94 -4.92 -10.63
CA ASP A 555 -10.93 -3.92 -9.55
C ASP A 555 -10.50 -4.60 -8.25
N VAL A 556 -9.26 -4.38 -7.82
CA VAL A 556 -8.74 -5.05 -6.63
C VAL A 556 -9.54 -4.65 -5.38
N MET A 557 -10.07 -3.43 -5.32
CA MET A 557 -10.90 -3.00 -4.18
C MET A 557 -12.27 -3.65 -4.19
N ALA A 558 -12.77 -4.16 -5.32
CA ALA A 558 -13.99 -4.96 -5.35
C ALA A 558 -13.76 -6.31 -4.65
N GLU A 559 -12.62 -6.95 -4.90
CA GLU A 559 -12.28 -8.32 -4.48
C GLU A 559 -11.79 -8.43 -3.02
N VAL A 560 -11.27 -7.34 -2.45
CA VAL A 560 -10.73 -7.35 -1.09
C VAL A 560 -11.84 -7.51 -0.02
N PRO A 561 -11.68 -8.33 1.04
CA PRO A 561 -12.69 -8.44 2.09
C PRO A 561 -13.05 -7.11 2.76
N GLY A 562 -14.32 -6.92 3.13
CA GLY A 562 -14.83 -5.63 3.63
C GLY A 562 -14.05 -5.04 4.82
N PHE A 563 -13.54 -5.87 5.74
CA PHE A 563 -12.74 -5.39 6.87
C PHE A 563 -11.38 -4.82 6.44
N VAL A 564 -10.80 -5.32 5.35
CA VAL A 564 -9.55 -4.79 4.77
C VAL A 564 -9.85 -3.50 4.02
N LYS A 565 -10.99 -3.39 3.31
CA LYS A 565 -11.42 -2.13 2.68
C LYS A 565 -11.49 -0.99 3.70
N ALA A 566 -11.96 -1.25 4.92
CA ALA A 566 -12.02 -0.26 5.99
C ALA A 566 -10.63 0.25 6.46
N ILE A 567 -9.61 -0.61 6.39
CA ILE A 567 -8.22 -0.26 6.76
C ILE A 567 -7.51 0.46 5.59
N VAL A 568 -7.84 0.12 4.34
CA VAL A 568 -7.22 0.69 3.13
C VAL A 568 -7.92 1.97 2.68
N ALA A 569 -9.19 2.19 3.01
CA ALA A 569 -9.94 3.40 2.68
C ALA A 569 -9.32 4.68 3.28
N SER A 570 -8.55 4.58 4.36
CA SER A 570 -7.78 5.71 4.92
C SER A 570 -6.48 6.02 4.16
N ALA A 571 -6.00 5.08 3.33
CA ALA A 571 -4.81 5.22 2.49
C ALA A 571 -5.13 5.77 1.08
N ALA A 572 -6.41 5.83 0.70
CA ALA A 572 -6.84 5.77 -0.68
C ALA A 572 -7.02 7.14 -1.35
N GLY A 573 -6.15 7.43 -2.31
CA GLY A 573 -6.45 8.24 -3.49
C GLY A 573 -6.29 7.46 -4.80
N THR A 574 -5.98 6.16 -4.74
CA THR A 574 -5.64 5.33 -5.89
C THR A 574 -6.67 4.20 -6.03
N ARG A 575 -7.10 3.92 -7.27
CA ARG A 575 -8.00 2.81 -7.58
C ARG A 575 -7.16 1.66 -8.14
N PRO A 576 -6.86 0.60 -7.36
CA PRO A 576 -5.98 -0.45 -7.82
C PRO A 576 -6.65 -1.35 -8.86
N TYR A 577 -6.01 -1.53 -10.03
CA TYR A 577 -6.51 -2.39 -11.11
C TYR A 577 -5.44 -3.35 -11.63
N ILE A 578 -5.89 -4.52 -12.08
CA ILE A 578 -5.08 -5.49 -12.81
C ILE A 578 -5.73 -5.71 -14.19
N TYR A 579 -4.96 -5.48 -15.24
CA TYR A 579 -5.35 -5.79 -16.61
C TYR A 579 -4.70 -7.10 -17.03
N GLN A 580 -5.49 -8.03 -17.59
CA GLN A 580 -5.02 -9.36 -17.97
C GLN A 580 -5.21 -9.58 -19.47
N TYR A 581 -4.23 -10.18 -20.12
CA TYR A 581 -4.17 -10.34 -21.57
C TYR A 581 -3.72 -11.73 -21.97
N SER A 582 -4.24 -12.21 -23.09
CA SER A 582 -3.71 -13.34 -23.85
C SER A 582 -4.04 -13.13 -25.32
N PRO A 583 -3.09 -12.60 -26.11
CA PRO A 583 -3.29 -12.41 -27.54
C PRO A 583 -3.65 -13.72 -28.24
N HIS A 584 -4.66 -13.66 -29.10
CA HIS A 584 -5.16 -14.79 -29.88
C HIS A 584 -5.34 -14.43 -31.35
N GLU A 585 -5.62 -13.17 -31.66
CA GLU A 585 -5.76 -12.67 -33.04
C GLU A 585 -4.38 -12.42 -33.66
N HIS A 586 -3.44 -11.98 -32.82
CA HIS A 586 -2.04 -11.79 -33.19
C HIS A 586 -1.16 -12.67 -32.30
N PRO A 587 -0.91 -13.95 -32.67
CA PRO A 587 -0.02 -14.83 -31.93
C PRO A 587 1.34 -14.16 -31.71
N VAL A 588 1.78 -14.12 -30.45
CA VAL A 588 3.05 -13.51 -30.08
C VAL A 588 4.16 -14.55 -30.24
N SER A 589 5.28 -14.15 -30.83
CA SER A 589 6.46 -15.00 -30.99
C SER A 589 7.58 -14.57 -30.04
N LEU A 590 8.30 -15.55 -29.51
CA LEU A 590 9.58 -15.36 -28.84
C LEU A 590 10.71 -15.58 -29.84
N LYS A 591 11.52 -14.55 -30.07
CA LYS A 591 12.77 -14.64 -30.82
C LYS A 591 13.91 -14.87 -29.85
N VAL A 592 14.71 -15.91 -30.04
CA VAL A 592 15.85 -16.25 -29.18
C VAL A 592 17.08 -16.41 -30.04
N LYS A 593 18.14 -15.67 -29.70
CA LYS A 593 19.46 -15.76 -30.30
C LYS A 593 20.46 -16.29 -29.27
N ILE A 594 21.19 -17.35 -29.63
CA ILE A 594 22.22 -18.00 -28.81
C ILE A 594 23.52 -18.04 -29.62
N GLY A 595 24.47 -17.15 -29.32
CA GLY A 595 25.62 -16.94 -30.19
C GLY A 595 25.17 -16.48 -31.58
N ASP A 596 25.44 -17.30 -32.60
CA ASP A 596 25.06 -17.02 -34.00
C ASP A 596 23.75 -17.72 -34.42
N GLU A 597 23.20 -18.60 -33.59
CA GLU A 597 21.95 -19.31 -33.87
C GLU A 597 20.76 -18.44 -33.47
N GLU A 598 19.77 -18.28 -34.35
CA GLU A 598 18.53 -17.56 -34.09
C GLU A 598 17.32 -18.46 -34.36
N VAL A 599 16.40 -18.50 -33.41
CA VAL A 599 15.15 -19.27 -33.48
C VAL A 599 13.99 -18.35 -33.13
N THR A 600 12.88 -18.49 -33.84
CA THR A 600 11.61 -17.84 -33.49
C THR A 600 10.59 -18.94 -33.20
N GLU A 601 9.90 -18.85 -32.07
CA GLU A 601 8.87 -19.80 -31.67
C GLU A 601 7.58 -19.07 -31.29
N GLU A 602 6.45 -19.51 -31.85
CA GLU A 602 5.12 -19.08 -31.44
C GLU A 602 4.66 -19.85 -30.20
N GLY A 603 3.89 -19.18 -29.34
CA GLY A 603 3.39 -19.78 -28.11
C GLY A 603 2.22 -19.02 -27.52
N VAL A 604 1.77 -19.47 -26.35
CA VAL A 604 0.71 -18.81 -25.58
C VAL A 604 1.36 -17.78 -24.66
N LEU A 605 0.94 -16.53 -24.79
CA LEU A 605 1.31 -15.45 -23.88
C LEU A 605 0.17 -15.20 -22.90
N PHE A 606 0.45 -15.25 -21.61
CA PHE A 606 -0.37 -14.63 -20.59
C PHE A 606 0.40 -13.44 -20.00
N SER A 607 -0.26 -12.28 -19.89
CA SER A 607 0.37 -11.04 -19.43
C SER A 607 -0.54 -10.28 -18.49
N GLU A 608 0.05 -9.63 -17.49
CA GLU A 608 -0.66 -8.76 -16.56
C GLU A 608 0.04 -7.41 -16.40
N ALA A 609 -0.78 -6.36 -16.27
CA ALA A 609 -0.34 -5.03 -15.87
C ALA A 609 -1.12 -4.61 -14.63
N THR A 610 -0.41 -4.39 -13.53
CA THR A 610 -1.02 -3.99 -12.26
C THR A 610 -0.66 -2.55 -11.93
N PHE A 611 -1.66 -1.77 -11.52
CA PHE A 611 -1.50 -0.41 -11.04
C PHE A 611 -2.16 -0.30 -9.67
N ILE A 612 -1.39 -0.01 -8.63
CA ILE A 612 -1.85 0.15 -7.24
C ILE A 612 -1.74 1.60 -6.81
N SER A 613 -0.60 2.23 -7.08
CA SER A 613 -0.33 3.63 -6.72
C SER A 613 0.51 4.34 -7.78
N ALA A 614 0.25 5.64 -7.95
CA ALA A 614 0.89 6.49 -8.95
C ALA A 614 2.39 6.67 -8.73
#